data_AF-A0A3R6Z4S1-F1
#
_entry.id   AF-A0A3R6Z4S1-F1
#
_cell.length_a   1.000
_cell.length_b   1.000
_cell.length_c   1.000
_cell.angle_alpha   90.00
_cell.angle_beta   90.00
_cell.angle_gamma   90.00
#
_symmetry.space_group_name_H-M   'P 1'
#
loop_
_entity.id
_entity.type
_entity.pdbx_description
1 polymer ?
#
loop_
_entity_poly.entity_id
_entity_poly.type
_entity_poly.pdbx_seq_one_letter_code
_entity_poly.pdbx_strand_id
1 'polypeptide(L)'
;MRSKTFLISLSITGLLLISFLNSCSSVEEPLFGRSEEIRVNAGIAETTRAVIAGGYASNLDVAFARMDNPETAAGWNSPAIKAVRTGGVGTTVLTFDPEQSYLPENKTTALIGYYPRELLDDGTTNPVSVTYTITGEEDIMATGVQTGSLVDKFETFTFNHLLTQLQFKCTGSAGAIAKWTSVTSIKVKNTYTALKLSLDKSKGAQLTATGEANQTLTVKNYPSEVSLPDAENPSTGYLLLYPTVNWGTEDLPISLEVKGTYDGNAKTLNVAVSNISEGVKAGYSHLITLTFTEDGKIAVETGIAEWQPGNNGSTIITPKE
;
A
#
# COMPACT_ATOMS: atom_id res chain seq x y z
N MET A 1 41.31 -61.30 55.50
CA MET A 1 41.90 -60.70 56.73
C MET A 1 43.42 -60.84 56.69
N ARG A 2 44.12 -59.78 56.31
CA ARG A 2 45.53 -59.51 56.64
C ARG A 2 45.69 -57.99 56.63
N SER A 3 46.15 -57.49 57.77
CA SER A 3 46.38 -56.10 58.16
C SER A 3 47.32 -55.36 57.20
N LYS A 4 47.08 -54.07 56.96
CA LYS A 4 48.10 -53.01 57.07
C LYS A 4 47.48 -51.70 57.55
N THR A 5 47.79 -51.36 58.79
CA THR A 5 47.64 -50.05 59.42
C THR A 5 48.73 -49.11 58.92
N PHE A 6 48.42 -47.84 58.63
CA PHE A 6 49.39 -46.74 58.78
C PHE A 6 48.68 -45.46 59.23
N LEU A 7 49.25 -44.85 60.27
CA LEU A 7 48.82 -43.64 60.96
C LEU A 7 49.14 -42.37 60.14
N ILE A 8 48.47 -41.25 60.42
CA ILE A 8 49.07 -39.97 60.87
C ILE A 8 47.97 -38.92 61.14
N SER A 9 47.74 -38.70 62.44
CA SER A 9 47.58 -37.45 63.19
C SER A 9 47.57 -36.07 62.49
N LEU A 10 46.45 -35.34 62.71
CA LEU A 10 46.33 -33.98 63.32
C LEU A 10 46.81 -32.71 62.58
N SER A 11 45.83 -31.82 62.27
CA SER A 11 45.89 -30.35 62.50
C SER A 11 44.49 -29.74 62.20
N ILE A 12 43.75 -29.29 63.22
CA ILE A 12 43.60 -27.89 63.67
C ILE A 12 42.89 -26.97 62.65
N THR A 13 41.60 -26.78 62.91
CA THR A 13 40.85 -25.51 62.97
C THR A 13 41.24 -24.38 62.00
N GLY A 14 40.35 -24.12 61.03
CA GLY A 14 40.32 -22.90 60.22
C GLY A 14 38.89 -22.58 59.80
N LEU A 15 38.17 -21.85 60.65
CA LEU A 15 36.87 -21.27 60.37
C LEU A 15 37.06 -20.11 59.37
N LEU A 16 36.58 -20.23 58.13
CA LEU A 16 36.30 -19.08 57.29
C LEU A 16 35.01 -19.34 56.47
N LEU A 17 33.97 -18.58 56.83
CA LEU A 17 32.72 -18.46 56.10
C LEU A 17 32.98 -17.76 54.75
N ILE A 18 32.60 -18.42 53.65
CA ILE A 18 32.33 -17.74 52.38
C ILE A 18 31.04 -18.33 51.81
N SER A 19 29.95 -17.60 51.99
CA SER A 19 28.69 -17.80 51.28
C SER A 19 28.85 -17.21 49.87
N PHE A 20 28.84 -18.05 48.84
CA PHE A 20 28.52 -17.59 47.48
C PHE A 20 27.28 -18.32 46.96
N LEU A 21 26.41 -17.47 46.43
CA LEU A 21 25.04 -17.71 46.01
C LEU A 21 24.95 -18.66 44.81
N ASN A 22 23.78 -19.31 44.71
CA ASN A 22 23.30 -20.04 43.54
C ASN A 22 23.67 -19.36 42.22
N SER A 23 24.41 -20.07 41.38
CA SER A 23 24.43 -19.82 39.94
C SER A 23 23.63 -20.93 39.29
N CYS A 24 22.35 -20.68 39.03
CA CYS A 24 21.62 -21.36 37.98
C CYS A 24 22.37 -21.06 36.68
N SER A 25 23.15 -22.02 36.20
CA SER A 25 23.57 -22.02 34.81
C SER A 25 22.30 -22.24 33.98
N SER A 26 21.75 -21.16 33.44
CA SER A 26 20.93 -21.24 32.23
C SER A 26 21.87 -21.71 31.13
N VAL A 27 21.88 -23.02 30.90
CA VAL A 27 22.48 -23.60 29.72
C VAL A 27 21.65 -23.06 28.55
N GLU A 28 22.15 -22.04 27.85
CA GLU A 28 21.60 -21.69 26.55
C GLU A 28 21.85 -22.89 25.65
N GLU A 29 20.80 -23.65 25.36
CA GLU A 29 20.88 -24.68 24.35
C GLU A 29 21.28 -24.03 23.03
N PRO A 30 22.28 -24.58 22.33
CA PRO A 30 22.73 -23.99 21.08
C PRO A 30 21.59 -24.08 20.05
N LEU A 31 21.39 -23.01 19.28
CA LEU A 31 20.25 -22.79 18.36
C LEU A 31 20.23 -23.72 17.13
N PHE A 32 20.73 -24.95 17.23
CA PHE A 32 20.75 -25.91 16.13
C PHE A 32 19.38 -26.58 15.99
N GLY A 33 18.67 -26.27 14.91
CA GLY A 33 17.49 -27.04 14.47
C GLY A 33 16.11 -26.50 14.86
N ARG A 34 15.99 -25.30 15.45
CA ARG A 34 14.67 -24.68 15.66
C ARG A 34 14.12 -24.11 14.34
N SER A 35 12.97 -24.61 13.90
CA SER A 35 12.13 -23.93 12.91
C SER A 35 11.22 -22.98 13.67
N GLU A 36 11.42 -21.68 13.50
CA GLU A 36 10.53 -20.68 14.08
C GLU A 36 9.65 -20.07 12.97
N GLU A 37 8.34 -20.09 13.19
CA GLU A 37 7.34 -19.52 12.29
C GLU A 37 7.51 -18.00 12.13
N ILE A 38 7.35 -17.52 10.89
CA ILE A 38 7.28 -16.10 10.58
C ILE A 38 5.87 -15.61 10.88
N ARG A 39 5.73 -14.91 12.01
CA ARG A 39 4.49 -14.23 12.42
C ARG A 39 4.67 -12.73 12.29
N VAL A 40 3.91 -12.12 11.38
CA VAL A 40 4.05 -10.70 11.02
C VAL A 40 2.70 -10.03 10.88
N ASN A 41 2.71 -8.71 10.95
CA ASN A 41 1.55 -7.89 10.68
C ASN A 41 1.75 -7.09 9.38
N ALA A 42 0.66 -6.62 8.81
CA ALA A 42 0.66 -5.74 7.66
C ALA A 42 -0.28 -4.54 7.82
N GLY A 43 0.25 -3.35 7.57
CA GLY A 43 -0.51 -2.10 7.41
C GLY A 43 -0.71 -1.74 5.94
N ILE A 44 -1.53 -0.73 5.71
CA ILE A 44 -1.72 -0.08 4.40
C ILE A 44 -1.26 1.37 4.57
N ALA A 45 -0.50 1.88 3.61
CA ALA A 45 0.06 3.22 3.67
C ALA A 45 -1.04 4.27 3.69
N GLU A 46 -0.89 5.27 4.58
CA GLU A 46 -1.77 6.43 4.62
C GLU A 46 -1.66 7.24 3.33
N THR A 47 -2.79 7.77 2.87
CA THR A 47 -2.87 8.64 1.70
C THR A 47 -3.07 10.09 2.12
N THR A 48 -2.67 11.05 1.29
CA THR A 48 -2.82 12.49 1.61
C THR A 48 -4.28 12.96 1.73
N ARG A 49 -5.25 12.12 1.32
CA ARG A 49 -6.69 12.29 1.51
C ARG A 49 -7.34 10.92 1.69
N ALA A 50 -8.53 10.87 2.31
CA ALA A 50 -9.27 9.62 2.48
C ALA A 50 -9.46 8.89 1.14
N VAL A 51 -9.03 7.62 1.07
CA VAL A 51 -9.27 6.75 -0.09
C VAL A 51 -10.76 6.40 -0.12
N ILE A 52 -11.45 6.76 -1.20
CA ILE A 52 -12.81 6.26 -1.44
C ILE A 52 -12.72 4.79 -1.86
N ALA A 53 -13.58 3.96 -1.28
CA ALA A 53 -13.74 2.53 -1.60
C ALA A 53 -12.52 1.64 -1.33
N GLY A 54 -11.66 1.98 -0.36
CA GLY A 54 -10.53 1.11 -0.01
C GLY A 54 -10.94 -0.32 0.38
N GLY A 55 -12.12 -0.53 0.96
CA GLY A 55 -12.63 -1.90 1.22
C GLY A 55 -11.80 -2.72 2.21
N TYR A 56 -10.81 -2.11 2.88
CA TYR A 56 -9.84 -2.76 3.77
C TYR A 56 -10.43 -3.31 5.08
N ALA A 57 -11.74 -3.13 5.30
CA ALA A 57 -12.47 -3.77 6.38
C ALA A 57 -12.57 -5.29 6.20
N SER A 58 -12.49 -5.77 4.95
CA SER A 58 -12.45 -7.20 4.61
C SER A 58 -11.01 -7.71 4.49
N ASN A 59 -10.83 -9.03 4.57
CA ASN A 59 -9.55 -9.67 4.33
C ASN A 59 -9.04 -9.36 2.91
N LEU A 60 -7.74 -9.13 2.79
CA LEU A 60 -7.06 -8.93 1.51
C LEU A 60 -6.22 -10.16 1.18
N ASP A 61 -6.50 -10.76 0.02
CA ASP A 61 -5.69 -11.83 -0.56
C ASP A 61 -4.44 -11.22 -1.18
N VAL A 62 -3.29 -11.45 -0.55
CA VAL A 62 -1.98 -10.92 -0.97
C VAL A 62 -1.05 -12.09 -1.33
N ALA A 63 0.07 -11.79 -1.97
CA ALA A 63 1.13 -12.76 -2.17
C ALA A 63 2.50 -12.16 -1.88
N PHE A 64 3.46 -13.03 -1.57
CA PHE A 64 4.83 -12.66 -1.27
C PHE A 64 5.82 -13.43 -2.13
N ALA A 65 6.82 -12.73 -2.65
CA ALA A 65 8.01 -13.34 -3.21
C ALA A 65 9.06 -13.50 -2.10
N ARG A 66 9.60 -14.71 -1.98
CA ARG A 66 10.62 -15.10 -0.99
C ARG A 66 11.94 -15.46 -1.63
N MET A 67 13.01 -14.91 -1.06
CA MET A 67 14.38 -15.23 -1.44
C MET A 67 15.20 -15.56 -0.19
N ASP A 68 15.78 -16.74 -0.17
CA ASP A 68 16.63 -17.19 0.92
C ASP A 68 18.10 -16.88 0.59
N ASN A 69 18.82 -16.31 1.57
CA ASN A 69 20.19 -15.79 1.42
C ASN A 69 20.30 -14.77 0.26
N PRO A 70 19.55 -13.65 0.30
CA PRO A 70 19.44 -12.69 -0.79
C PRO A 70 20.78 -12.09 -1.26
N GLU A 71 21.82 -12.13 -0.43
CA GLU A 71 23.17 -11.68 -0.79
C GLU A 71 23.81 -12.51 -1.90
N THR A 72 23.52 -13.82 -1.95
CA THR A 72 24.13 -14.76 -2.90
C THR A 72 23.13 -15.36 -3.87
N ALA A 73 21.83 -15.29 -3.57
CA ALA A 73 20.78 -15.84 -4.41
C ALA A 73 20.64 -15.10 -5.75
N ALA A 74 20.52 -15.89 -6.83
CA ALA A 74 20.32 -15.41 -8.20
C ALA A 74 18.85 -15.13 -8.55
N GLY A 75 17.91 -15.68 -7.78
CA GLY A 75 16.48 -15.62 -8.05
C GLY A 75 15.63 -15.94 -6.82
N TRP A 76 14.32 -15.82 -6.95
CA TRP A 76 13.34 -16.06 -5.91
C TRP A 76 13.12 -17.56 -5.71
N ASN A 77 13.20 -18.05 -4.46
CA ASN A 77 12.93 -19.44 -4.12
C ASN A 77 11.44 -19.78 -4.23
N SER A 78 10.58 -18.83 -3.87
CA SER A 78 9.12 -18.98 -3.91
C SER A 78 8.50 -17.63 -4.25
N PRO A 79 8.27 -17.32 -5.53
CA PRO A 79 7.92 -15.97 -5.96
C PRO A 79 6.43 -15.62 -5.72
N ALA A 80 5.58 -16.58 -5.37
CA ALA A 80 4.14 -16.38 -5.12
C ALA A 80 3.63 -17.21 -3.93
N ILE A 81 4.13 -16.94 -2.74
CA ILE A 81 3.56 -17.49 -1.50
C ILE A 81 2.22 -16.80 -1.25
N LYS A 82 1.16 -17.57 -1.05
CA LYS A 82 -0.16 -17.00 -0.73
C LYS A 82 -0.15 -16.47 0.69
N ALA A 83 -0.79 -15.33 0.91
CA ALA A 83 -1.03 -14.84 2.25
C ALA A 83 -2.36 -14.07 2.31
N VAL A 84 -2.84 -13.86 3.52
CA VAL A 84 -4.04 -13.08 3.79
C VAL A 84 -3.71 -12.02 4.83
N ARG A 85 -3.88 -10.75 4.48
CA ARG A 85 -3.94 -9.68 5.48
C ARG A 85 -5.36 -9.64 6.02
N THR A 86 -5.52 -9.81 7.33
CA THR A 86 -6.83 -9.76 7.99
C THR A 86 -7.46 -8.38 7.79
N GLY A 87 -8.77 -8.34 7.54
CA GLY A 87 -9.51 -7.10 7.40
C GLY A 87 -9.52 -6.28 8.69
N GLY A 88 -9.61 -4.96 8.53
CA GLY A 88 -9.61 -4.03 9.65
C GLY A 88 -8.73 -2.80 9.39
N VAL A 89 -8.95 -1.80 10.25
CA VAL A 89 -8.23 -0.52 10.22
C VAL A 89 -6.80 -0.70 10.74
N GLY A 90 -5.86 0.01 10.13
CA GLY A 90 -4.47 0.07 10.58
C GLY A 90 -3.69 -1.23 10.32
N THR A 91 -2.82 -1.59 11.26
CA THR A 91 -1.97 -2.78 11.15
C THR A 91 -2.70 -4.01 11.65
N THR A 92 -2.82 -5.03 10.81
CA THR A 92 -3.54 -6.28 11.11
C THR A 92 -2.66 -7.49 10.86
N VAL A 93 -3.08 -8.66 11.35
CA VAL A 93 -2.35 -9.92 11.18
C VAL A 93 -2.23 -10.30 9.71
N LEU A 94 -1.02 -10.74 9.31
CA LEU A 94 -0.73 -11.34 8.02
C LEU A 94 -0.44 -12.84 8.20
N THR A 95 -1.18 -13.68 7.50
CA THR A 95 -1.07 -15.15 7.61
C THR A 95 -0.65 -15.75 6.27
N PHE A 96 0.43 -16.53 6.26
CA PHE A 96 0.92 -17.23 5.07
C PHE A 96 0.25 -18.60 4.89
N ASP A 97 0.08 -19.00 3.63
CA ASP A 97 -0.37 -20.34 3.24
C ASP A 97 0.48 -20.84 2.03
N PRO A 98 1.36 -21.85 2.22
CA PRO A 98 1.62 -22.55 3.47
C PRO A 98 2.37 -21.67 4.48
N GLU A 99 2.38 -22.10 5.75
CA GLU A 99 3.17 -21.49 6.82
C GLU A 99 4.63 -21.30 6.40
N GLN A 100 5.22 -20.17 6.78
CA GLN A 100 6.61 -19.83 6.48
C GLN A 100 7.43 -19.79 7.77
N SER A 101 8.66 -20.30 7.72
CA SER A 101 9.60 -20.25 8.86
C SER A 101 10.89 -19.53 8.50
N TYR A 102 11.53 -18.97 9.51
CA TYR A 102 12.89 -18.43 9.42
C TYR A 102 13.89 -19.54 9.12
N LEU A 103 14.94 -19.20 8.38
CA LEU A 103 16.03 -20.13 8.11
C LEU A 103 16.88 -20.36 9.38
N PRO A 104 17.43 -21.58 9.55
CA PRO A 104 18.37 -21.87 10.63
C PRO A 104 19.73 -21.20 10.42
N GLU A 105 20.59 -21.24 11.45
CA GLU A 105 22.03 -20.93 11.36
C GLU A 105 22.36 -19.52 10.83
N ASN A 106 21.79 -18.47 11.42
CA ASN A 106 22.05 -17.05 11.07
C ASN A 106 21.83 -16.69 9.59
N LYS A 107 21.08 -17.50 8.86
CA LYS A 107 20.68 -17.22 7.48
C LYS A 107 19.52 -16.24 7.44
N THR A 108 19.42 -15.53 6.33
CA THR A 108 18.43 -14.48 6.13
C THR A 108 17.46 -14.83 5.01
N THR A 109 16.24 -14.33 5.13
CA THR A 109 15.19 -14.43 4.11
C THR A 109 14.74 -13.03 3.75
N ALA A 110 14.66 -12.71 2.46
CA ALA A 110 14.00 -11.52 1.96
C ALA A 110 12.56 -11.81 1.53
N LEU A 111 11.66 -10.87 1.83
CA LEU A 111 10.25 -10.92 1.47
C LEU A 111 9.82 -9.59 0.84
N ILE A 112 9.02 -9.68 -0.22
CA ILE A 112 8.29 -8.55 -0.82
C ILE A 112 6.87 -8.98 -1.15
N GLY A 113 5.89 -8.22 -0.66
CA GLY A 113 4.47 -8.51 -0.81
C GLY A 113 3.82 -7.67 -1.91
N TYR A 114 2.75 -8.20 -2.52
CA TYR A 114 1.91 -7.49 -3.49
C TYR A 114 0.43 -7.84 -3.35
N TYR A 115 -0.40 -6.92 -3.81
CA TYR A 115 -1.86 -6.99 -3.86
C TYR A 115 -2.37 -6.27 -5.12
N PRO A 116 -3.46 -6.72 -5.77
CA PRO A 116 -4.14 -8.00 -5.54
C PRO A 116 -3.24 -9.20 -5.81
N ARG A 117 -3.52 -10.34 -5.18
CA ARG A 117 -2.84 -11.59 -5.52
C ARG A 117 -3.29 -12.06 -6.91
N GLU A 118 -2.41 -11.89 -7.88
CA GLU A 118 -2.54 -12.42 -9.25
C GLU A 118 -1.44 -13.46 -9.56
N LEU A 119 -1.57 -14.14 -10.70
CA LEU A 119 -0.55 -15.08 -11.18
C LEU A 119 0.70 -14.33 -11.66
N LEU A 120 1.87 -14.90 -11.36
CA LEU A 120 3.14 -14.40 -11.90
C LEU A 120 3.26 -14.69 -13.40
N ASP A 121 3.93 -13.78 -14.09
CA ASP A 121 4.55 -14.05 -15.37
C ASP A 121 5.70 -15.05 -15.11
N ASP A 122 5.58 -16.28 -15.63
CA ASP A 122 6.40 -17.46 -15.31
C ASP A 122 7.88 -17.21 -14.94
N GLY A 123 8.37 -17.97 -13.96
CA GLY A 123 9.79 -18.08 -13.63
C GLY A 123 10.14 -17.70 -12.19
N THR A 124 11.43 -17.74 -11.90
CA THR A 124 12.00 -17.44 -10.56
C THR A 124 13.13 -16.41 -10.63
N THR A 125 13.32 -15.76 -11.79
CA THR A 125 14.36 -14.75 -11.98
C THR A 125 14.14 -13.56 -11.06
N ASN A 126 15.21 -12.88 -10.65
CA ASN A 126 15.08 -11.55 -10.06
C ASN A 126 15.34 -10.47 -11.13
N PRO A 127 14.35 -9.64 -11.49
CA PRO A 127 12.98 -9.59 -10.95
C PRO A 127 12.04 -10.66 -11.51
N VAL A 128 11.01 -11.01 -10.73
CA VAL A 128 9.78 -11.65 -11.25
C VAL A 128 8.74 -10.57 -11.54
N SER A 129 7.66 -10.91 -12.22
CA SER A 129 6.63 -9.93 -12.53
C SER A 129 5.21 -10.49 -12.46
N VAL A 130 4.25 -9.58 -12.28
CA VAL A 130 2.82 -9.85 -12.27
C VAL A 130 2.14 -8.87 -13.22
N THR A 131 1.27 -9.37 -14.09
CA THR A 131 0.50 -8.53 -15.02
C THR A 131 -0.88 -8.22 -14.44
N TYR A 132 -1.32 -6.97 -14.59
CA TYR A 132 -2.65 -6.50 -14.18
C TYR A 132 -3.38 -5.83 -15.33
N THR A 133 -4.71 -5.90 -15.30
CA THR A 133 -5.58 -5.04 -16.10
C THR A 133 -6.50 -4.27 -15.16
N ILE A 134 -6.47 -2.93 -15.23
CA ILE A 134 -7.32 -2.07 -14.41
C ILE A 134 -8.52 -1.54 -15.19
N THR A 135 -9.67 -1.50 -14.52
CA THR A 135 -10.93 -0.89 -14.95
C THR A 135 -11.26 0.39 -14.17
N GLY A 136 -10.41 0.72 -13.18
CA GLY A 136 -10.47 1.95 -12.40
C GLY A 136 -10.98 1.77 -10.97
N GLU A 137 -11.14 0.52 -10.51
CA GLU A 137 -11.52 0.16 -9.14
C GLU A 137 -10.43 -0.62 -8.41
N GLU A 138 -9.53 -1.23 -9.17
CA GLU A 138 -8.46 -2.06 -8.67
C GLU A 138 -7.40 -1.16 -8.02
N ASP A 139 -6.97 -1.56 -6.83
CA ASP A 139 -5.92 -0.89 -6.09
C ASP A 139 -4.70 -1.80 -6.02
N ILE A 140 -3.68 -1.50 -6.82
CA ILE A 140 -2.44 -2.26 -6.85
C ILE A 140 -1.52 -1.70 -5.77
N MET A 141 -1.11 -2.56 -4.85
CA MET A 141 -0.21 -2.23 -3.76
C MET A 141 0.97 -3.18 -3.68
N ALA A 142 2.08 -2.69 -3.13
CA ALA A 142 3.21 -3.55 -2.79
C ALA A 142 3.95 -3.07 -1.54
N THR A 143 4.64 -3.99 -0.89
CA THR A 143 5.50 -3.68 0.25
C THR A 143 6.89 -3.26 -0.21
N GLY A 144 7.65 -2.64 0.70
CA GLY A 144 9.10 -2.63 0.58
C GLY A 144 9.67 -4.05 0.73
N VAL A 145 10.89 -4.26 0.26
CA VAL A 145 11.66 -5.47 0.56
C VAL A 145 12.10 -5.40 2.01
N GLN A 146 11.83 -6.44 2.79
CA GLN A 146 12.42 -6.62 4.11
C GLN A 146 13.28 -7.88 4.11
N THR A 147 14.30 -7.89 4.96
CA THR A 147 15.14 -9.06 5.22
C THR A 147 15.03 -9.40 6.70
N GLY A 148 14.77 -10.67 7.01
CA GLY A 148 14.61 -11.17 8.37
C GLY A 148 15.38 -12.46 8.61
N SER A 149 15.62 -12.78 9.89
CA SER A 149 16.32 -13.97 10.39
C SER A 149 15.77 -14.39 11.76
N LEU A 150 16.31 -15.49 12.32
CA LEU A 150 15.98 -15.94 13.69
C LEU A 150 16.39 -14.95 14.79
N VAL A 151 17.32 -14.03 14.50
CA VAL A 151 17.81 -13.02 15.45
C VAL A 151 17.13 -11.69 15.19
N ASP A 152 17.16 -11.24 13.94
CA ASP A 152 16.57 -10.00 13.47
C ASP A 152 15.30 -10.30 12.69
N LYS A 153 14.17 -10.37 13.41
CA LYS A 153 12.87 -10.75 12.84
C LYS A 153 12.31 -9.66 11.92
N PHE A 154 11.41 -10.06 11.02
CA PHE A 154 10.67 -9.12 10.19
C PHE A 154 9.87 -8.13 11.04
N GLU A 155 9.79 -6.89 10.55
CA GLU A 155 8.92 -5.88 11.12
C GLU A 155 7.52 -5.95 10.48
N THR A 156 6.69 -4.96 10.79
CA THR A 156 5.40 -4.81 10.08
C THR A 156 5.66 -4.49 8.62
N PHE A 157 4.96 -5.18 7.72
CA PHE A 157 4.95 -4.83 6.31
C PHE A 157 3.93 -3.70 6.04
N THR A 158 4.26 -2.75 5.17
CA THR A 158 3.33 -1.71 4.76
C THR A 158 3.06 -1.85 3.27
N PHE A 159 1.81 -2.09 2.89
CA PHE A 159 1.36 -2.07 1.50
C PHE A 159 1.16 -0.63 1.04
N ASN A 160 1.98 -0.20 0.08
CA ASN A 160 1.91 1.13 -0.49
C ASN A 160 1.12 1.09 -1.79
N HIS A 161 0.18 2.02 -1.94
CA HIS A 161 -0.56 2.26 -3.18
C HIS A 161 0.38 2.63 -4.33
N LEU A 162 0.31 1.88 -5.42
CA LEU A 162 1.11 2.11 -6.63
C LEU A 162 0.35 2.87 -7.72
N LEU A 163 -0.96 3.03 -7.54
CA LEU A 163 -1.84 3.83 -8.39
C LEU A 163 -2.10 5.21 -7.78
N THR A 164 -2.64 6.13 -8.57
CA THR A 164 -3.23 7.39 -8.09
C THR A 164 -4.74 7.30 -8.07
N GLN A 165 -5.40 7.99 -7.14
CA GLN A 165 -6.85 8.12 -7.13
C GLN A 165 -7.26 9.53 -7.58
N LEU A 166 -8.19 9.62 -8.53
CA LEU A 166 -8.91 10.85 -8.84
C LEU A 166 -10.30 10.76 -8.21
N GLN A 167 -10.71 11.80 -7.48
CA GLN A 167 -12.05 11.96 -6.95
C GLN A 167 -12.77 13.08 -7.69
N PHE A 168 -14.07 12.95 -7.92
CA PHE A 168 -14.85 13.90 -8.72
C PHE A 168 -16.05 14.41 -7.95
N LYS A 169 -16.11 15.72 -7.75
CA LYS A 169 -17.27 16.45 -7.21
C LYS A 169 -17.89 17.31 -8.30
N CYS A 170 -19.22 17.35 -8.39
CA CYS A 170 -19.94 18.21 -9.34
C CYS A 170 -20.66 19.32 -8.59
N THR A 171 -20.30 20.59 -8.84
CA THR A 171 -20.86 21.76 -8.15
C THR A 171 -21.43 22.78 -9.12
N GLY A 172 -22.29 23.68 -8.65
CA GLY A 172 -22.81 24.78 -9.45
C GLY A 172 -23.65 25.76 -8.63
N SER A 173 -23.93 26.94 -9.18
CA SER A 173 -24.91 27.87 -8.61
C SER A 173 -26.32 27.26 -8.64
N ALA A 174 -27.25 27.83 -7.88
CA ALA A 174 -28.67 27.44 -7.96
C ALA A 174 -29.22 27.55 -9.40
N GLY A 175 -28.82 28.58 -10.15
CA GLY A 175 -29.18 28.72 -11.56
C GLY A 175 -28.57 27.63 -12.44
N ALA A 176 -27.32 27.22 -12.18
CA ALA A 176 -26.68 26.15 -12.93
C ALA A 176 -27.37 24.80 -12.67
N ILE A 177 -27.72 24.51 -11.41
CA ILE A 177 -28.46 23.29 -11.02
C ILE A 177 -29.81 23.22 -11.73
N ALA A 178 -30.52 24.34 -11.85
CA ALA A 178 -31.80 24.38 -12.56
C ALA A 178 -31.68 24.04 -14.06
N LYS A 179 -30.53 24.32 -14.67
CA LYS A 179 -30.27 24.01 -16.09
C LYS A 179 -29.65 22.62 -16.30
N TRP A 180 -28.76 22.22 -15.39
CA TRP A 180 -28.05 20.94 -15.42
C TRP A 180 -28.77 19.88 -14.59
N THR A 181 -29.83 19.31 -15.17
CA THR A 181 -30.74 18.41 -14.46
C THR A 181 -30.18 17.01 -14.22
N SER A 182 -29.06 16.65 -14.85
CA SER A 182 -28.34 15.39 -14.57
C SER A 182 -26.92 15.40 -15.10
N VAL A 183 -26.07 14.64 -14.44
CA VAL A 183 -24.77 14.17 -14.93
C VAL A 183 -24.90 12.68 -15.21
N THR A 184 -24.60 12.26 -16.44
CA THR A 184 -24.87 10.89 -16.91
C THR A 184 -23.61 10.09 -17.19
N SER A 185 -22.44 10.74 -17.26
CA SER A 185 -21.15 10.06 -17.38
C SER A 185 -20.02 11.04 -17.11
N ILE A 186 -18.97 10.57 -16.45
CA ILE A 186 -17.66 11.21 -16.43
C ILE A 186 -16.64 10.16 -16.87
N LYS A 187 -15.81 10.47 -17.87
CA LYS A 187 -14.78 9.57 -18.38
C LYS A 187 -13.43 10.25 -18.38
N VAL A 188 -12.40 9.50 -18.03
CA VAL A 188 -10.99 9.90 -18.16
C VAL A 188 -10.42 9.21 -19.40
N LYS A 189 -9.87 10.00 -20.32
CA LYS A 189 -9.29 9.53 -21.59
C LYS A 189 -7.78 9.41 -21.50
N ASN A 190 -7.20 8.72 -22.47
CA ASN A 190 -5.76 8.57 -22.69
C ASN A 190 -5.03 7.99 -21.47
N THR A 191 -5.61 6.96 -20.86
CA THR A 191 -5.01 6.26 -19.72
C THR A 191 -4.45 4.90 -20.12
N TYR A 192 -3.65 4.30 -19.25
CA TYR A 192 -3.17 2.93 -19.34
C TYR A 192 -4.06 2.01 -18.51
N THR A 193 -4.39 0.84 -19.06
CA THR A 193 -5.13 -0.20 -18.32
C THR A 193 -4.30 -1.46 -18.11
N ALA A 194 -3.39 -1.80 -19.01
CA ALA A 194 -2.51 -2.95 -18.86
C ALA A 194 -1.23 -2.54 -18.13
N LEU A 195 -0.97 -3.13 -16.96
CA LEU A 195 0.15 -2.76 -16.08
C LEU A 195 0.98 -4.00 -15.73
N LYS A 196 2.25 -3.79 -15.42
CA LYS A 196 3.17 -4.83 -15.00
C LYS A 196 3.87 -4.42 -13.70
N LEU A 197 3.73 -5.23 -12.67
CA LEU A 197 4.44 -5.08 -11.41
C LEU A 197 5.70 -5.94 -11.43
N SER A 198 6.86 -5.31 -11.38
CA SER A 198 8.15 -5.98 -11.19
C SER A 198 8.49 -6.06 -9.71
N LEU A 199 8.89 -7.25 -9.22
CA LEU A 199 9.34 -7.47 -7.85
C LEU A 199 10.84 -7.77 -7.88
N ASP A 200 11.64 -6.78 -7.49
CA ASP A 200 13.10 -6.86 -7.47
C ASP A 200 13.63 -6.79 -6.04
N LYS A 201 14.61 -7.64 -5.69
CA LYS A 201 15.22 -7.68 -4.36
C LYS A 201 15.97 -6.39 -3.97
N SER A 202 16.51 -5.67 -4.95
CA SER A 202 17.35 -4.48 -4.73
C SER A 202 16.59 -3.20 -5.00
N LYS A 203 15.72 -3.19 -6.01
CA LYS A 203 14.96 -2.02 -6.45
C LYS A 203 13.53 -1.98 -5.89
N GLY A 204 13.10 -3.04 -5.22
CA GLY A 204 11.74 -3.18 -4.70
C GLY A 204 10.69 -3.42 -5.79
N ALA A 205 9.45 -3.10 -5.43
CA ALA A 205 8.31 -3.19 -6.32
C ALA A 205 8.26 -1.99 -7.26
N GLN A 206 8.09 -2.23 -8.56
CA GLN A 206 7.94 -1.18 -9.57
C GLN A 206 6.76 -1.51 -10.48
N LEU A 207 5.75 -0.63 -10.47
CA LEU A 207 4.63 -0.72 -11.39
C LEU A 207 4.97 0.06 -12.66
N THR A 208 4.80 -0.56 -13.82
CA THR A 208 4.97 0.08 -15.12
C THR A 208 3.74 -0.11 -15.97
N ALA A 209 3.44 0.88 -16.79
CA ALA A 209 2.42 0.73 -17.81
C ALA A 209 2.95 -0.12 -18.97
N THR A 210 2.06 -0.94 -19.53
CA THR A 210 2.31 -1.74 -20.74
C THR A 210 1.26 -1.37 -21.80
N GLY A 211 1.65 -1.41 -23.07
CA GLY A 211 0.80 -0.94 -24.16
C GLY A 211 0.70 0.59 -24.25
N GLU A 212 -0.38 1.09 -24.84
CA GLU A 212 -0.56 2.49 -25.21
C GLU A 212 -1.51 3.24 -24.26
N ALA A 213 -1.25 4.53 -24.04
CA ALA A 213 -2.09 5.41 -23.23
C ALA A 213 -3.29 5.94 -24.02
N ASN A 214 -4.11 5.04 -24.56
CA ASN A 214 -5.25 5.38 -25.43
C ASN A 214 -6.58 4.84 -24.91
N GLN A 215 -6.60 4.36 -23.67
CA GLN A 215 -7.79 3.80 -23.06
C GLN A 215 -8.66 4.89 -22.45
N THR A 216 -9.95 4.57 -22.27
CA THR A 216 -10.92 5.45 -21.62
C THR A 216 -11.60 4.68 -20.51
N LEU A 217 -11.51 5.21 -19.29
CA LEU A 217 -12.14 4.63 -18.12
C LEU A 217 -13.28 5.54 -17.65
N THR A 218 -14.35 4.92 -17.15
CA THR A 218 -15.53 5.63 -16.63
C THR A 218 -15.39 5.77 -15.13
N VAL A 219 -15.57 6.99 -14.63
CA VAL A 219 -15.57 7.30 -13.20
C VAL A 219 -16.62 6.44 -12.51
N LYS A 220 -16.26 5.89 -11.36
CA LYS A 220 -17.13 5.05 -10.53
C LYS A 220 -17.86 5.94 -9.55
N ASN A 221 -19.14 5.64 -9.30
CA ASN A 221 -19.99 6.42 -8.38
C ASN A 221 -19.96 7.93 -8.64
N TYR A 222 -19.84 8.36 -9.92
CA TYR A 222 -19.86 9.77 -10.26
C TYR A 222 -21.15 10.44 -9.73
N PRO A 223 -21.10 11.72 -9.32
CA PRO A 223 -22.31 12.42 -8.89
C PRO A 223 -23.30 12.46 -10.06
N SER A 224 -24.53 11.97 -9.86
CA SER A 224 -25.58 12.01 -10.88
C SER A 224 -26.26 13.37 -11.00
N GLU A 225 -26.01 14.27 -10.05
CA GLU A 225 -26.59 15.60 -9.94
C GLU A 225 -25.51 16.62 -9.58
N VAL A 226 -25.77 17.89 -9.90
CA VAL A 226 -24.94 19.01 -9.52
C VAL A 226 -25.37 19.51 -8.14
N SER A 227 -24.44 19.62 -7.19
CA SER A 227 -24.75 20.14 -5.85
C SER A 227 -24.38 21.62 -5.74
N LEU A 228 -24.93 22.31 -4.72
CA LEU A 228 -24.37 23.60 -4.33
C LEU A 228 -22.91 23.42 -3.85
N PRO A 229 -22.05 24.46 -3.93
CA PRO A 229 -20.65 24.35 -3.52
C PRO A 229 -20.48 23.94 -2.06
N ASP A 230 -21.37 24.43 -1.19
CA ASP A 230 -21.42 24.27 0.27
C ASP A 230 -22.30 23.09 0.73
N ALA A 231 -22.72 22.21 -0.19
CA ALA A 231 -23.52 21.04 0.15
C ALA A 231 -22.82 20.18 1.23
N GLU A 232 -23.57 19.83 2.27
CA GLU A 232 -23.13 18.93 3.33
C GLU A 232 -23.06 17.50 2.76
N ASN A 233 -21.88 16.86 2.84
CA ASN A 233 -21.61 15.52 2.30
C ASN A 233 -21.94 15.37 0.80
N PRO A 234 -21.24 16.11 -0.09
CA PRO A 234 -21.50 15.99 -1.52
C PRO A 234 -21.15 14.59 -2.02
N SER A 235 -21.95 14.06 -2.95
CA SER A 235 -21.59 12.82 -3.64
C SER A 235 -20.25 13.01 -4.35
N THR A 236 -19.41 12.00 -4.31
CA THR A 236 -18.10 12.00 -4.96
C THR A 236 -17.89 10.70 -5.72
N GLY A 237 -17.54 10.83 -7.00
CA GLY A 237 -17.04 9.70 -7.78
C GLY A 237 -15.56 9.48 -7.57
N TYR A 238 -15.04 8.34 -8.00
CA TYR A 238 -13.62 8.04 -7.97
C TYR A 238 -13.15 7.22 -9.17
N LEU A 239 -11.84 7.21 -9.38
CA LEU A 239 -11.15 6.34 -10.33
C LEU A 239 -9.71 6.11 -9.88
N LEU A 240 -9.24 4.86 -9.90
CA LEU A 240 -7.82 4.52 -9.72
C LEU A 240 -7.13 4.38 -11.07
N LEU A 241 -5.95 4.99 -11.21
CA LEU A 241 -5.25 5.12 -12.49
C LEU A 241 -3.76 4.95 -12.32
N TYR A 242 -3.08 4.54 -13.40
CA TYR A 242 -1.62 4.58 -13.44
C TYR A 242 -1.13 6.04 -13.43
N PRO A 243 -0.22 6.42 -12.52
CA PRO A 243 0.27 7.79 -12.41
C PRO A 243 1.32 8.07 -13.49
N THR A 244 0.87 8.63 -14.62
CA THR A 244 1.79 9.13 -15.66
C THR A 244 2.48 10.40 -15.18
N VAL A 245 3.81 10.48 -15.41
CA VAL A 245 4.62 11.66 -15.05
C VAL A 245 4.03 12.94 -15.66
N ASN A 246 3.94 13.99 -14.86
CA ASN A 246 3.35 15.30 -15.20
C ASN A 246 1.85 15.27 -15.55
N TRP A 247 1.16 14.13 -15.45
CA TRP A 247 -0.25 14.08 -15.84
C TRP A 247 -1.11 14.90 -14.88
N GLY A 248 -1.89 15.82 -15.43
CA GLY A 248 -2.67 16.81 -14.68
C GLY A 248 -1.99 18.17 -14.53
N THR A 249 -0.79 18.38 -15.08
CA THR A 249 -0.17 19.71 -15.23
C THR A 249 -0.60 20.38 -16.54
N GLU A 250 -0.15 21.61 -16.79
CA GLU A 250 -0.34 22.33 -18.06
C GLU A 250 0.33 21.62 -19.24
N ASP A 251 1.49 20.98 -19.02
CA ASP A 251 2.24 20.27 -20.06
C ASP A 251 1.55 18.97 -20.49
N LEU A 252 0.84 18.32 -19.56
CA LEU A 252 0.11 17.07 -19.83
C LEU A 252 -1.24 17.03 -19.12
N PRO A 253 -2.26 17.78 -19.60
CA PRO A 253 -3.56 17.83 -18.95
C PRO A 253 -4.30 16.48 -18.96
N ILE A 254 -5.04 16.20 -17.89
CA ILE A 254 -5.99 15.07 -17.88
C ILE A 254 -7.18 15.46 -18.76
N SER A 255 -7.50 14.61 -19.74
CA SER A 255 -8.62 14.80 -20.65
C SER A 255 -9.86 14.08 -20.13
N LEU A 256 -10.92 14.84 -19.86
CA LEU A 256 -12.21 14.34 -19.43
C LEU A 256 -13.25 14.45 -20.54
N GLU A 257 -14.16 13.48 -20.60
CA GLU A 257 -15.46 13.61 -21.30
C GLU A 257 -16.57 13.55 -20.26
N VAL A 258 -17.32 14.64 -20.16
CA VAL A 258 -18.44 14.78 -19.24
C VAL A 258 -19.73 14.84 -20.04
N LYS A 259 -20.70 13.99 -19.66
CA LYS A 259 -22.04 13.97 -20.24
C LYS A 259 -23.07 14.33 -19.17
N GLY A 260 -24.07 15.07 -19.59
CA GLY A 260 -25.20 15.44 -18.74
C GLY A 260 -26.37 15.93 -19.57
N THR A 261 -27.39 16.43 -18.88
CA THR A 261 -28.55 17.07 -19.48
C THR A 261 -28.52 18.55 -19.14
N TYR A 262 -28.52 19.42 -20.16
CA TYR A 262 -28.52 20.86 -20.03
C TYR A 262 -29.71 21.45 -20.78
N ASP A 263 -30.56 22.23 -20.10
CA ASP A 263 -31.79 22.80 -20.64
C ASP A 263 -32.66 21.73 -21.36
N GLY A 264 -32.80 20.57 -20.73
CA GLY A 264 -33.57 19.43 -21.24
C GLY A 264 -32.92 18.64 -22.38
N ASN A 265 -31.72 19.00 -22.83
CA ASN A 265 -31.03 18.37 -23.95
C ASN A 265 -29.76 17.64 -23.50
N ALA A 266 -29.45 16.50 -24.12
CA ALA A 266 -28.19 15.81 -23.88
C ALA A 266 -27.01 16.68 -24.31
N LYS A 267 -26.01 16.79 -23.44
CA LYS A 267 -24.82 17.61 -23.65
C LYS A 267 -23.56 16.81 -23.32
N THR A 268 -22.57 16.91 -24.19
CA THR A 268 -21.24 16.31 -24.01
C THR A 268 -20.20 17.42 -24.08
N LEU A 269 -19.31 17.47 -23.08
CA LEU A 269 -18.21 18.44 -23.01
C LEU A 269 -16.90 17.70 -22.82
N ASN A 270 -15.86 18.13 -23.54
CA ASN A 270 -14.50 17.75 -23.24
C ASN A 270 -13.91 18.81 -22.31
N VAL A 271 -13.32 18.35 -21.21
CA VAL A 271 -12.83 19.20 -20.13
C VAL A 271 -11.39 18.80 -19.83
N ALA A 272 -10.50 19.76 -19.59
CA ALA A 272 -9.11 19.52 -19.26
C ALA A 272 -8.84 19.85 -17.80
N VAL A 273 -8.03 19.02 -17.12
CA VAL A 273 -7.50 19.27 -15.78
C VAL A 273 -6.00 19.47 -15.90
N SER A 274 -5.52 20.67 -15.57
CA SER A 274 -4.12 21.07 -15.78
C SER A 274 -3.48 21.78 -14.56
N ASN A 275 -4.19 21.80 -13.43
CA ASN A 275 -3.84 22.55 -12.22
C ASN A 275 -3.36 21.65 -11.07
N ILE A 276 -2.95 20.42 -11.35
CA ILE A 276 -2.24 19.56 -10.39
C ILE A 276 -0.75 19.90 -10.50
N SER A 277 -0.25 20.79 -9.64
CA SER A 277 1.05 21.46 -9.77
C SER A 277 2.25 20.54 -10.03
N GLU A 278 2.28 19.36 -9.42
CA GLU A 278 3.36 18.38 -9.56
C GLU A 278 2.94 17.12 -10.36
N GLY A 279 1.78 17.19 -11.01
CA GLY A 279 1.11 16.03 -11.60
C GLY A 279 0.58 15.05 -10.53
N VAL A 280 -0.15 14.05 -11.00
CA VAL A 280 -0.62 12.95 -10.16
C VAL A 280 0.53 12.03 -9.72
N LYS A 281 0.40 11.42 -8.55
CA LYS A 281 1.44 10.55 -7.97
C LYS A 281 0.85 9.26 -7.39
N ALA A 282 1.65 8.20 -7.41
CA ALA A 282 1.33 6.93 -6.76
C ALA A 282 1.06 7.15 -5.26
N GLY A 283 -0.05 6.61 -4.75
CA GLY A 283 -0.49 6.74 -3.36
C GLY A 283 -1.07 8.10 -2.98
N TYR A 284 -1.32 8.97 -3.96
CA TYR A 284 -2.01 10.24 -3.74
C TYR A 284 -3.43 10.16 -4.27
N SER A 285 -4.33 10.84 -3.56
CA SER A 285 -5.71 11.03 -3.96
C SER A 285 -5.98 12.51 -4.24
N HIS A 286 -6.55 12.82 -5.40
CA HIS A 286 -6.74 14.17 -5.92
C HIS A 286 -8.23 14.47 -6.09
N LEU A 287 -8.73 15.50 -5.41
CA LEU A 287 -10.11 15.96 -5.58
C LEU A 287 -10.20 16.95 -6.75
N ILE A 288 -10.96 16.57 -7.76
CA ILE A 288 -11.31 17.37 -8.93
C ILE A 288 -12.74 17.89 -8.74
N THR A 289 -12.89 19.21 -8.67
CA THR A 289 -14.20 19.86 -8.63
C THR A 289 -14.55 20.34 -10.03
N LEU A 290 -15.65 19.79 -10.55
CA LEU A 290 -16.26 20.21 -11.81
C LEU A 290 -17.37 21.21 -11.49
N THR A 291 -17.13 22.49 -11.78
CA THR A 291 -18.10 23.57 -11.56
C THR A 291 -18.92 23.78 -12.83
N PHE A 292 -20.15 23.29 -12.83
CA PHE A 292 -21.14 23.46 -13.88
C PHE A 292 -21.70 24.89 -13.82
N THR A 293 -21.76 25.55 -14.97
CA THR A 293 -22.13 26.96 -15.09
C THR A 293 -23.49 27.15 -15.76
N GLU A 294 -24.11 28.30 -15.50
CA GLU A 294 -25.41 28.69 -16.09
C GLU A 294 -25.37 28.87 -17.61
N ASP A 295 -24.20 29.14 -18.21
CA ASP A 295 -24.02 29.22 -19.67
C ASP A 295 -23.74 27.84 -20.30
N GLY A 296 -23.84 26.78 -19.51
CA GLY A 296 -23.69 25.41 -19.97
C GLY A 296 -22.24 25.02 -20.27
N LYS A 297 -21.28 25.57 -19.51
CA LYS A 297 -19.88 25.12 -19.50
C LYS A 297 -19.57 24.38 -18.20
N ILE A 298 -18.36 23.86 -18.14
CA ILE A 298 -17.79 23.26 -16.92
C ILE A 298 -16.42 23.91 -16.73
N ALA A 299 -16.25 24.60 -15.60
CA ALA A 299 -14.95 25.04 -15.11
C ALA A 299 -14.35 23.96 -14.21
N VAL A 300 -13.02 23.87 -14.17
CA VAL A 300 -12.30 22.91 -13.33
C VAL A 300 -11.51 23.65 -12.28
N GLU A 301 -11.76 23.29 -11.03
CA GLU A 301 -10.92 23.67 -9.90
C GLU A 301 -10.34 22.40 -9.29
N THR A 302 -9.01 22.30 -9.22
CA THR A 302 -8.34 21.32 -8.37
C THR A 302 -7.91 22.04 -7.11
N GLY A 303 -8.39 21.58 -5.96
CA GLY A 303 -8.03 22.18 -4.68
C GLY A 303 -6.88 21.45 -3.98
N ILE A 304 -5.99 22.23 -3.34
CA ILE A 304 -5.42 21.84 -2.04
C ILE A 304 -6.38 22.40 -0.99
N ALA A 305 -7.43 21.65 -0.62
CA ALA A 305 -8.24 22.04 0.53
C ALA A 305 -7.40 21.96 1.81
N GLU A 306 -7.46 22.97 2.68
CA GLU A 306 -6.97 22.93 4.06
C GLU A 306 -7.60 21.76 4.83
N TRP A 307 -6.80 21.14 5.70
CA TRP A 307 -7.22 20.04 6.56
C TRP A 307 -8.27 20.51 7.58
N GLN A 308 -9.51 20.04 7.46
CA GLN A 308 -10.46 20.06 8.57
C GLN A 308 -10.17 18.84 9.45
N PRO A 309 -9.90 19.02 10.76
CA PRO A 309 -9.48 17.93 11.63
C PRO A 309 -10.63 16.93 11.82
N GLY A 310 -10.37 15.68 11.43
CA GLY A 310 -11.29 14.56 11.55
C GLY A 310 -10.53 13.24 11.57
N ASN A 311 -10.16 12.84 12.78
CA ASN A 311 -9.63 11.55 13.22
C ASN A 311 -8.14 11.20 12.91
N ASN A 312 -7.32 11.51 13.92
CA ASN A 312 -6.04 10.90 14.32
C ASN A 312 -4.82 10.97 13.38
N GLY A 313 -3.96 11.95 13.66
CA GLY A 313 -2.56 11.97 13.20
C GLY A 313 -1.98 13.38 13.03
N SER A 314 -2.03 14.23 14.07
CA SER A 314 -1.40 15.57 14.01
C SER A 314 0.10 15.47 14.30
N THR A 315 0.94 15.81 13.32
CA THR A 315 2.31 16.28 13.60
C THR A 315 2.37 17.78 13.34
N ILE A 316 2.52 18.54 14.43
CA ILE A 316 2.82 19.97 14.40
C ILE A 316 4.25 20.12 13.88
N ILE A 317 4.42 20.76 12.72
CA ILE A 317 5.72 21.29 12.30
C ILE A 317 5.80 22.73 12.79
N THR A 318 6.59 22.96 13.83
CA THR A 318 7.00 24.31 14.24
C THR A 318 8.07 24.79 13.27
N PRO A 319 7.90 25.93 12.57
CA PRO A 319 9.00 26.54 11.84
C PRO A 319 10.10 26.94 12.83
N LYS A 320 11.35 26.57 12.53
CA LYS A 320 12.51 27.17 13.21
C LYS A 320 12.69 28.59 12.68
N GLU A 321 12.99 29.50 13.59
CA GLU A 321 13.40 30.89 13.33
C GLU A 321 14.53 30.99 12.30
#